data_AF-A0A2V9V304-F1
#
_entry.id   AF-A0A2V9V304-F1
#
_cell.length_a   1.000
_cell.length_b   1.000
_cell.length_c   1.000
_cell.angle_alpha   90.00
_cell.angle_beta   90.00
_cell.angle_gamma   90.00
#
_symmetry.space_group_name_H-M   'P 1'
#
loop_
_entity.id
_entity.type
_entity.pdbx_description
1 polymer ?
#
loop_
_entity_poly.entity_id
_entity_poly.type
_entity_poly.pdbx_seq_one_letter_code
_entity_poly.pdbx_strand_id
1 'polypeptide(L)'
;MLKFKMLPVAVLLAGFGAFAQDSTQTPPATNADPPATTAPKHMHGDQAEHRLKRLSKKLDLTDDQKEKMRPILEDESSQMKALEGDSSLTSQQKHKKTREIRMASKSQMSAILTPEQKQKIQQGRTHGEGHHRMNHAHAAPGTTNSSSTEQQQ
;
A
#
# COMPACT_ATOMS: atom_id res chain seq x y z
N MET A 1 28.28 -7.36 19.41
CA MET A 1 29.29 -6.28 19.50
C MET A 1 28.78 -5.08 18.70
N LEU A 2 28.32 -4.06 19.42
CA LEU A 2 27.79 -2.77 18.92
C LEU A 2 28.92 -1.89 18.38
N LYS A 3 28.71 -1.23 17.23
CA LYS A 3 29.47 -0.03 16.82
C LYS A 3 28.57 0.94 16.03
N PHE A 4 27.72 1.68 16.74
CA PHE A 4 27.07 2.89 16.21
C PHE A 4 28.07 4.05 16.32
N LYS A 5 28.46 4.62 15.17
CA LYS A 5 29.18 5.89 15.10
C LYS A 5 28.17 7.02 14.95
N MET A 6 27.79 7.62 16.06
CA MET A 6 27.12 8.93 16.15
C MET A 6 28.19 10.03 16.02
N LEU A 7 27.94 11.04 15.20
CA LEU A 7 28.72 12.28 15.20
C LEU A 7 27.74 13.46 15.23
N PRO A 8 27.87 14.41 16.19
CA PRO A 8 26.95 15.53 16.34
C PRO A 8 27.45 16.74 15.53
N VAL A 9 26.54 17.49 14.93
CA VAL A 9 26.83 18.88 14.54
C VAL A 9 25.66 19.74 15.02
N ALA A 10 25.89 20.41 16.14
CA ALA A 10 25.13 21.58 16.57
C ALA A 10 25.78 22.81 15.96
N VAL A 11 25.00 23.66 15.28
CA VAL A 11 25.37 25.06 15.03
C VAL A 11 24.18 25.92 15.44
N LEU A 12 24.48 26.84 16.34
CA LEU A 12 23.64 27.88 16.93
C LEU A 12 24.17 29.25 16.43
N LEU A 13 23.38 30.32 16.60
CA LEU A 13 23.56 31.75 16.28
C LEU A 13 22.82 32.23 15.01
N ALA A 14 21.69 32.95 15.10
CA ALA A 14 21.41 34.31 15.61
C ALA A 14 21.56 35.39 14.52
N GLY A 15 20.44 36.06 14.19
CA GLY A 15 20.41 37.20 13.26
C GLY A 15 19.04 37.89 13.29
N PHE A 16 18.97 38.96 14.08
CA PHE A 16 17.84 39.88 14.26
C PHE A 16 17.68 40.78 13.03
N GLY A 17 16.46 40.95 12.52
CA GLY A 17 16.13 41.94 11.50
C GLY A 17 14.74 42.51 11.77
N ALA A 18 14.71 43.66 12.44
CA ALA A 18 13.49 44.40 12.75
C ALA A 18 13.02 45.22 11.55
N PHE A 19 11.79 45.01 11.12
CA PHE A 19 10.99 46.03 10.45
C PHE A 19 9.66 46.15 11.22
N ALA A 20 9.48 47.32 11.83
CA ALA A 20 8.25 47.69 12.52
C ALA A 20 7.41 48.61 11.62
N GLN A 21 6.11 48.35 11.66
CA GLN A 21 4.98 49.24 11.41
C GLN A 21 4.80 49.86 10.01
N ASP A 22 3.74 49.42 9.34
CA ASP A 22 2.62 50.33 9.13
C ASP A 22 1.30 49.57 9.32
N SER A 23 0.33 50.21 9.97
CA SER A 23 -0.97 49.64 10.30
C SER A 23 -2.01 50.70 10.04
N THR A 24 -2.71 50.61 8.90
CA THR A 24 -4.10 51.09 8.80
C THR A 24 -4.90 50.31 7.75
N GLN A 25 -6.03 49.77 8.23
CA GLN A 25 -7.33 49.66 7.56
C GLN A 25 -7.77 48.28 6.98
N THR A 26 -8.56 47.56 7.77
CA THR A 26 -9.60 46.58 7.37
C THR A 26 -10.89 47.29 6.92
N PRO A 27 -11.91 46.61 6.34
CA PRO A 27 -11.96 45.51 5.36
C PRO A 27 -12.94 45.83 4.19
N PRO A 28 -13.17 44.91 3.24
CA PRO A 28 -14.57 44.54 3.01
C PRO A 28 -14.79 43.04 3.13
N ALA A 29 -15.88 42.69 3.81
CA ALA A 29 -16.38 41.35 3.93
C ALA A 29 -16.81 40.81 2.56
N THR A 30 -16.09 39.79 2.08
CA THR A 30 -16.67 38.78 1.19
C THR A 30 -16.77 37.51 2.01
N ASN A 31 -17.99 37.10 2.31
CA ASN A 31 -18.30 35.76 2.77
C ASN A 31 -17.79 34.78 1.70
N ALA A 32 -16.60 34.23 1.93
CA ALA A 32 -16.10 33.08 1.22
C ALA A 32 -15.77 32.05 2.30
N ASP A 33 -16.51 30.95 2.26
CA ASP A 33 -16.34 29.79 3.12
C ASP A 33 -14.84 29.46 3.31
N PRO A 34 -14.42 29.02 4.50
CA PRO A 34 -13.06 28.50 4.64
C PRO A 34 -12.93 27.35 3.63
N PRO A 35 -11.90 27.30 2.76
CA PRO A 35 -11.60 26.07 2.09
C PRO A 35 -11.22 25.10 3.21
N ALA A 36 -12.17 24.23 3.54
CA ALA A 36 -11.90 23.00 4.23
C ALA A 36 -10.90 22.25 3.35
N THR A 37 -9.63 22.55 3.57
CA THR A 37 -8.53 21.68 3.18
C THR A 37 -8.63 20.52 4.14
N THR A 38 -9.64 19.66 3.93
CA THR A 38 -9.51 18.25 4.20
C THR A 38 -8.38 17.80 3.28
N ALA A 39 -7.15 18.06 3.69
CA ALA A 39 -6.02 17.28 3.23
C ALA A 39 -6.51 15.83 3.37
N PRO A 40 -6.56 15.04 2.29
CA PRO A 40 -6.78 13.62 2.47
C PRO A 40 -5.66 13.20 3.40
N LYS A 41 -6.02 12.90 4.65
CA LYS A 41 -5.11 12.31 5.61
C LYS A 41 -4.77 10.99 4.97
N HIS A 42 -3.71 10.98 4.17
CA HIS A 42 -3.24 9.82 3.48
C HIS A 42 -3.04 8.79 4.57
N MET A 43 -3.97 7.84 4.64
CA MET A 43 -3.85 6.64 5.47
C MET A 43 -2.78 5.74 4.83
N HIS A 44 -1.58 6.28 4.60
CA HIS A 44 -0.33 5.53 4.66
C HIS A 44 -0.09 5.15 6.13
N GLY A 45 -1.12 4.61 6.79
CA GLY A 45 -0.93 3.83 7.99
C GLY A 45 -0.06 2.66 7.60
N ASP A 46 0.93 2.38 8.41
CA ASP A 46 1.94 1.36 8.22
C ASP A 46 1.33 0.08 7.59
N GLN A 47 1.64 -0.14 6.30
CA GLN A 47 1.08 -1.24 5.52
C GLN A 47 1.48 -2.60 6.14
N ALA A 48 2.65 -2.66 6.76
CA ALA A 48 3.15 -3.84 7.45
C ALA A 48 2.30 -4.11 8.69
N GLU A 49 2.00 -3.12 9.52
CA GLU A 49 1.14 -3.25 10.71
C GLU A 49 -0.29 -3.67 10.36
N HIS A 50 -0.88 -3.07 9.33
CA HIS A 50 -2.22 -3.49 8.87
C HIS A 50 -2.23 -4.95 8.40
N ARG A 51 -1.17 -5.39 7.72
CA ARG A 51 -1.02 -6.78 7.30
C ARG A 51 -0.78 -7.71 8.48
N LEU A 52 0.05 -7.31 9.45
CA LEU A 52 0.33 -8.04 10.67
C LEU A 52 -0.95 -8.25 11.48
N LYS A 53 -1.75 -7.21 11.66
CA LYS A 53 -3.05 -7.28 12.36
C LYS A 53 -4.00 -8.28 11.70
N ARG A 54 -4.08 -8.28 10.37
CA ARG A 54 -4.91 -9.24 9.61
C ARG A 54 -4.41 -10.68 9.75
N LEU A 55 -3.10 -10.89 9.65
CA LEU A 55 -2.49 -12.22 9.83
C LEU A 55 -2.68 -12.72 11.27
N SER A 56 -2.50 -11.84 12.24
CA SER A 56 -2.73 -12.12 13.67
C SER A 56 -4.13 -12.62 13.93
N LYS A 57 -5.15 -11.91 13.42
CA LYS A 57 -6.56 -12.32 13.59
C LYS A 57 -6.90 -13.61 12.81
N LYS A 58 -6.28 -13.84 11.65
CA LYS A 58 -6.60 -15.00 10.81
C LYS A 58 -5.95 -16.28 11.31
N LEU A 59 -4.75 -16.19 11.85
CA LEU A 59 -3.92 -17.34 12.23
C LEU A 59 -3.74 -17.47 13.75
N ASP A 60 -4.38 -16.59 14.52
CA ASP A 60 -4.29 -16.57 15.98
C ASP A 60 -2.82 -16.52 16.43
N LEU A 61 -2.07 -15.55 15.86
CA LEU A 61 -0.62 -15.44 16.10
C LEU A 61 -0.33 -15.07 17.56
N THR A 62 0.69 -15.71 18.14
CA THR A 62 1.23 -15.33 19.45
C THR A 62 2.04 -14.03 19.36
N ASP A 63 2.32 -13.39 20.49
CA ASP A 63 3.11 -12.15 20.50
C ASP A 63 4.54 -12.37 19.99
N ASP A 64 5.17 -13.48 20.36
CA ASP A 64 6.48 -13.89 19.82
C ASP A 64 6.46 -14.08 18.29
N GLN A 65 5.37 -14.66 17.76
CA GLN A 65 5.21 -14.81 16.32
C GLN A 65 5.02 -13.45 15.64
N LYS A 66 4.25 -12.53 16.24
CA LYS A 66 4.06 -11.18 15.71
C LYS A 66 5.37 -10.39 15.66
N GLU A 67 6.17 -10.48 16.73
CA GLU A 67 7.46 -9.80 16.82
C GLU A 67 8.43 -10.29 15.74
N LYS A 68 8.46 -11.61 15.49
CA LYS A 68 9.27 -12.20 14.40
C LYS A 68 8.74 -11.88 13.01
N MET A 69 7.43 -11.69 12.85
CA MET A 69 6.81 -11.39 11.56
C MET A 69 6.92 -9.92 11.17
N ARG A 70 6.86 -8.99 12.13
CA ARG A 70 6.95 -7.54 11.87
C ARG A 70 8.11 -7.15 10.93
N PRO A 71 9.39 -7.49 11.20
CA PRO A 71 10.50 -7.07 10.34
C PRO A 71 10.41 -7.65 8.93
N ILE A 72 9.83 -8.86 8.75
CA ILE A 72 9.62 -9.44 7.42
C ILE A 72 8.58 -8.64 6.64
N LEU A 73 7.52 -8.18 7.31
CA LEU A 73 6.46 -7.38 6.71
C LEU A 73 6.93 -5.97 6.35
N GLU A 74 7.75 -5.37 7.22
CA GLU A 74 8.37 -4.07 6.98
C GLU A 74 9.33 -4.11 5.78
N ASP A 75 10.18 -5.15 5.69
CA ASP A 75 11.07 -5.35 4.55
C ASP A 75 10.27 -5.57 3.25
N GLU A 76 9.23 -6.43 3.28
CA GLU A 76 8.33 -6.64 2.14
C GLU A 76 7.72 -5.31 1.68
N SER A 77 7.19 -4.49 2.60
CA SER A 77 6.56 -3.21 2.28
C SER A 77 7.57 -2.20 1.72
N SER A 78 8.78 -2.14 2.29
CA SER A 78 9.86 -1.27 1.82
C SER A 78 10.28 -1.62 0.39
N GLN A 79 10.50 -2.91 0.10
CA GLN A 79 10.88 -3.37 -1.23
C GLN A 79 9.77 -3.12 -2.25
N MET A 80 8.51 -3.34 -1.86
CA MET A 80 7.36 -3.04 -2.72
C MET A 80 7.28 -1.55 -3.07
N LYS A 81 7.49 -0.67 -2.09
CA LYS A 81 7.51 0.79 -2.29
C LYS A 81 8.66 1.22 -3.21
N ALA A 82 9.83 0.62 -3.05
CA ALA A 82 10.98 0.87 -3.92
C ALA A 82 10.69 0.49 -5.38
N LEU A 83 10.02 -0.65 -5.62
CA LEU A 83 9.63 -1.06 -6.98
C LEU A 83 8.59 -0.15 -7.63
N GLU A 84 7.69 0.42 -6.83
CA GLU A 84 6.65 1.32 -7.32
C GLU A 84 7.28 2.58 -7.93
N GLY A 85 8.26 3.16 -7.24
CA GLY A 85 9.01 4.34 -7.68
C GLY A 85 10.09 4.09 -8.75
N ASP A 86 10.45 2.84 -9.04
CA ASP A 86 11.53 2.54 -9.99
C ASP A 86 11.06 2.71 -11.45
N SER A 87 11.41 3.83 -12.08
CA SER A 87 11.04 4.13 -13.48
C SER A 87 11.90 3.37 -14.52
N SER A 88 12.94 2.65 -14.10
CA SER A 88 13.81 1.89 -15.00
C SER A 88 13.22 0.53 -15.41
N LEU A 89 12.18 0.07 -14.71
CA LEU A 89 11.57 -1.24 -14.92
C LEU A 89 10.26 -1.16 -15.70
N THR A 90 10.07 -2.10 -16.62
CA THR A 90 8.77 -2.31 -17.26
C THR A 90 7.76 -2.87 -16.26
N SER A 91 6.45 -2.69 -16.55
CA SER A 91 5.38 -3.26 -15.72
C SER A 91 5.50 -4.77 -15.52
N GLN A 92 5.94 -5.51 -16.55
CA GLN A 92 6.16 -6.95 -16.46
C GLN A 92 7.32 -7.30 -15.52
N GLN A 93 8.42 -6.54 -15.58
CA GLN A 93 9.56 -6.73 -14.68
C GLN A 93 9.19 -6.38 -13.23
N LYS A 94 8.46 -5.28 -13.01
CA LYS A 94 7.91 -4.92 -11.69
C LYS A 94 7.03 -6.02 -11.13
N HIS A 95 6.16 -6.60 -11.97
CA HIS A 95 5.30 -7.71 -11.58
C HIS A 95 6.10 -8.96 -11.18
N LYS A 96 7.12 -9.33 -11.96
CA LYS A 96 8.01 -10.45 -11.64
C LYS A 96 8.72 -10.24 -10.31
N LYS A 97 9.35 -9.08 -10.11
CA LYS A 97 10.04 -8.74 -8.85
C LYS A 97 9.08 -8.71 -7.66
N THR A 98 7.90 -8.14 -7.85
CA THR A 98 6.82 -8.14 -6.85
C THR A 98 6.44 -9.57 -6.42
N ARG A 99 6.32 -10.49 -7.39
CA ARG A 99 6.00 -11.89 -7.09
C ARG A 99 7.13 -12.55 -6.29
N GLU A 100 8.37 -12.32 -6.66
CA GLU A 100 9.55 -12.83 -5.96
C GLU A 100 9.61 -12.36 -4.51
N ILE A 101 9.46 -11.05 -4.28
CA ILE A 101 9.42 -10.44 -2.93
C ILE A 101 8.33 -11.08 -2.07
N ARG A 102 7.11 -11.20 -2.61
CA ARG A 102 5.99 -11.82 -1.90
C ARG A 102 6.24 -13.29 -1.59
N MET A 103 6.88 -14.03 -2.49
CA MET A 103 7.22 -15.44 -2.29
C MET A 103 8.29 -15.63 -1.21
N ALA A 104 9.34 -14.82 -1.24
CA ALA A 104 10.39 -14.81 -0.24
C ALA A 104 9.82 -14.52 1.15
N SER A 105 9.05 -13.42 1.27
CA SER A 105 8.40 -13.01 2.52
C SER A 105 7.45 -14.09 3.03
N LYS A 106 6.65 -14.71 2.15
CA LYS A 106 5.77 -15.83 2.50
C LYS A 106 6.55 -17.03 3.03
N SER A 107 7.69 -17.36 2.44
CA SER A 107 8.54 -18.47 2.88
C SER A 107 9.04 -18.22 4.31
N GLN A 108 9.61 -17.04 4.56
CA GLN A 108 10.11 -16.65 5.88
C GLN A 108 9.00 -16.64 6.94
N MET A 109 7.84 -16.06 6.62
CA MET A 109 6.68 -16.09 7.50
C MET A 109 6.23 -17.53 7.79
N SER A 110 6.23 -18.42 6.79
CA SER A 110 5.82 -19.81 6.99
C SER A 110 6.73 -20.56 7.95
N ALA A 111 8.00 -20.20 8.07
CA ALA A 111 8.91 -20.81 9.03
C ALA A 111 8.54 -20.51 10.50
N ILE A 112 7.80 -19.41 10.74
CA ILE A 112 7.38 -18.95 12.08
C ILE A 112 6.06 -19.61 12.52
N LEU A 113 5.28 -20.13 11.57
CA LEU A 113 3.96 -20.71 11.82
C LEU A 113 4.01 -22.16 12.28
N THR A 114 3.06 -22.54 13.12
CA THR A 114 2.85 -23.93 13.51
C THR A 114 2.27 -24.75 12.35
N PRO A 115 2.40 -26.09 12.37
CA PRO A 115 1.78 -26.97 11.37
C PRO A 115 0.27 -26.73 11.21
N GLU A 116 -0.44 -26.53 12.32
CA GLU A 116 -1.89 -26.27 12.33
C GLU A 116 -2.24 -24.93 11.65
N GLN A 117 -1.49 -23.86 11.95
CA GLN A 117 -1.66 -22.57 11.29
C GLN A 117 -1.36 -22.66 9.78
N LYS A 118 -0.37 -23.45 9.37
CA LYS A 118 -0.07 -23.71 7.94
C LYS A 118 -1.21 -24.44 7.24
N GLN A 119 -1.89 -25.37 7.91
CA GLN A 119 -3.05 -26.06 7.36
C GLN A 119 -4.23 -25.11 7.16
N LYS A 120 -4.49 -24.21 8.13
CA LYS A 120 -5.52 -23.15 8.03
C LYS A 120 -5.31 -22.24 6.81
N ILE A 121 -4.05 -21.93 6.48
CA ILE A 121 -3.72 -21.17 5.27
C ILE A 121 -4.05 -21.95 4.00
N GLN A 122 -3.71 -23.24 3.94
CA GLN A 122 -3.93 -24.08 2.76
C GLN A 122 -5.42 -24.28 2.47
N GLN A 123 -6.21 -24.59 3.50
CA GLN A 123 -7.66 -24.73 3.39
C GLN A 123 -8.36 -23.43 2.96
N GLY A 124 -7.85 -22.27 3.40
CA GLY A 124 -8.36 -20.98 2.96
C GLY A 124 -8.01 -20.62 1.51
N ARG A 125 -6.97 -21.22 0.92
CA ARG A 125 -6.63 -21.02 -0.51
C ARG A 125 -7.56 -21.80 -1.41
N THR A 126 -7.83 -23.06 -1.08
CA THR A 126 -8.68 -23.94 -1.89
C THR A 126 -10.10 -23.40 -2.04
N HIS A 127 -10.62 -22.70 -1.02
CA HIS A 127 -11.95 -22.07 -1.09
C HIS A 127 -11.97 -20.72 -1.82
N GLY A 128 -10.85 -19.98 -1.87
CA GLY A 128 -10.79 -18.69 -2.56
C GLY A 128 -10.65 -18.81 -4.08
N GLU A 129 -10.02 -19.89 -4.55
CA GLU A 129 -9.74 -20.13 -5.97
C GLU A 129 -10.98 -20.60 -6.77
N GLY A 130 -12.05 -21.03 -6.09
CA GLY A 130 -13.30 -21.47 -6.71
C GLY A 130 -14.24 -20.33 -7.15
N HIS A 131 -14.10 -19.12 -6.60
CA HIS A 131 -15.06 -18.03 -6.85
C HIS A 131 -14.65 -17.06 -7.97
N HIS A 132 -13.39 -17.06 -8.42
CA HIS A 132 -12.92 -16.13 -9.45
C HIS A 132 -13.14 -16.60 -10.89
N ARG A 133 -13.58 -17.85 -11.09
CA ARG A 133 -13.90 -18.38 -12.42
C ARG A 133 -15.34 -18.11 -12.89
N MET A 134 -16.23 -17.65 -12.01
CA MET A 134 -17.65 -17.51 -12.36
C MET A 134 -18.08 -16.11 -12.85
N ASN A 135 -17.25 -15.07 -12.68
CA ASN A 135 -17.62 -13.69 -13.04
C ASN A 135 -16.94 -13.13 -14.32
N HIS A 136 -16.11 -13.92 -15.01
CA HIS A 136 -15.48 -13.48 -16.29
C HIS A 136 -16.20 -14.00 -17.55
N ALA A 137 -17.44 -14.48 -17.43
CA ALA A 137 -18.25 -14.93 -18.56
C ALA A 137 -19.32 -13.91 -19.03
N HIS A 138 -19.33 -12.66 -18.52
CA HIS A 138 -20.41 -11.69 -18.81
C HIS A 138 -19.98 -10.29 -19.29
N ALA A 139 -18.78 -10.15 -19.89
CA ALA A 139 -18.39 -8.91 -20.56
C ALA A 139 -18.08 -9.14 -22.04
N ALA A 140 -19.13 -9.37 -22.83
CA ALA A 140 -19.19 -8.94 -24.23
C ALA A 140 -20.63 -8.51 -24.56
N PRO A 141 -21.02 -7.24 -24.35
CA PRO A 141 -22.25 -6.70 -24.90
C PRO A 141 -21.96 -5.98 -26.23
N GLY A 142 -22.65 -6.40 -27.29
CA GLY A 142 -22.95 -5.53 -28.43
C GLY A 142 -22.22 -5.79 -29.74
N THR A 143 -22.72 -6.75 -30.53
CA THR A 143 -23.00 -6.53 -31.97
C THR A 143 -24.21 -7.38 -32.35
N THR A 144 -25.40 -6.89 -32.01
CA THR A 144 -26.66 -7.32 -32.66
C THR A 144 -27.31 -6.12 -33.31
N ASN A 145 -27.88 -6.37 -34.49
CA ASN A 145 -28.70 -5.55 -35.39
C ASN A 145 -27.93 -5.07 -36.64
N SER A 146 -28.36 -5.33 -37.88
CA SER A 146 -29.70 -5.68 -38.36
C SER A 146 -29.67 -6.58 -39.60
N SER A 147 -30.65 -7.48 -39.66
CA SER A 147 -31.20 -8.09 -40.86
C SER A 147 -31.90 -7.04 -41.74
N SER A 148 -31.69 -7.06 -43.06
CA SER A 148 -32.67 -6.77 -44.14
C SER A 148 -31.95 -6.78 -45.49
N THR A 149 -32.20 -7.76 -46.37
CA THR A 149 -33.23 -7.77 -47.44
C THR A 149 -32.67 -7.29 -48.79
N GLU A 150 -32.78 -8.19 -49.78
CA GLU A 150 -32.91 -8.01 -51.24
C GLU A 150 -32.55 -6.67 -51.90
N GLN A 151 -31.73 -6.74 -52.96
CA GLN A 151 -32.08 -6.48 -54.38
C GLN A 151 -30.76 -6.17 -55.14
N GLN A 152 -30.33 -7.01 -56.07
CA GLN A 152 -30.71 -6.97 -57.49
C GLN A 152 -30.06 -5.79 -58.24
N GLN A 153 -28.87 -6.03 -58.79
CA GLN A 153 -28.45 -5.74 -60.16
C GLN A 153 -27.05 -6.30 -60.42
#